data_AF-A0A1I3HIY1-F1
#
_entry.id   AF-A0A1I3HIY1-F1
#
_cell.length_a   1.000
_cell.length_b   1.000
_cell.length_c   1.000
_cell.angle_alpha   90.00
_cell.angle_beta   90.00
_cell.angle_gamma   90.00
#
_symmetry.space_group_name_H-M   'P 1'
#
loop_
_entity.id
_entity.type
_entity.pdbx_description
1 polymer ?
#
loop_
_entity_poly.entity_id
_entity_poly.type
_entity_poly.pdbx_seq_one_letter_code
_entity_poly.pdbx_strand_id
1 'polypeptide(L)'
;MHYGLSLGDWVVYTMWGVFAFMILDFAVAFARSFWSGSFDTTFLGYLKDILFYVVPLNLILSMTSIDPTHYTLIVLYFIGGASVIVKYAADIVKRFRVPQTD
;
A
#
# COMPACT_ATOMS: atom_id res chain seq x y z
N MET A 1 19.10 -21.75 -7.15
CA MET A 1 18.09 -20.74 -6.75
C MET A 1 17.03 -21.48 -5.96
N HIS A 2 16.98 -21.32 -4.64
CA HIS A 2 15.84 -21.80 -3.86
C HIS A 2 14.65 -20.88 -4.22
N TYR A 3 13.75 -21.34 -5.09
CA TYR A 3 12.44 -20.69 -5.24
C TYR A 3 11.57 -21.03 -4.02
N GLY A 4 12.07 -20.69 -2.83
CA GLY A 4 11.30 -20.82 -1.60
C GLY A 4 10.15 -19.85 -1.71
N LEU A 5 8.93 -20.36 -1.81
CA LEU A 5 7.72 -19.59 -1.51
C LEU A 5 7.49 -19.69 -0.01
N SER A 6 8.45 -19.23 0.81
CA SER A 6 8.30 -19.29 2.25
C SER A 6 7.32 -18.23 2.73
N LEU A 7 6.75 -18.41 3.92
CA LEU A 7 5.90 -17.39 4.54
C LEU A 7 6.63 -16.04 4.67
N GLY A 8 7.94 -16.06 4.93
CA GLY A 8 8.77 -14.85 5.00
C GLY A 8 8.83 -14.12 3.66
N ASP A 9 8.91 -14.85 2.55
CA ASP A 9 8.91 -14.26 1.21
C ASP A 9 7.57 -13.59 0.90
N TRP A 10 6.45 -14.21 1.27
CA TRP A 10 5.12 -13.62 1.11
C TRP A 10 4.89 -12.38 1.97
N VAL A 11 5.44 -12.34 3.18
CA VAL A 11 5.44 -11.12 4.02
C VAL A 11 6.18 -10.00 3.30
N VAL A 12 7.37 -10.28 2.78
CA VAL A 12 8.16 -9.29 2.01
C VAL A 12 7.39 -8.84 0.77
N TYR A 13 6.85 -9.76 -0.03
CA TYR A 13 6.11 -9.42 -1.25
C TYR A 13 4.85 -8.60 -0.98
N THR A 14 4.18 -8.81 0.15
CA THR A 14 3.02 -8.00 0.53
C THR A 14 3.43 -6.55 0.78
N MET A 15 4.53 -6.32 1.51
CA MET A 15 5.05 -4.96 1.71
C MET A 15 5.50 -4.31 0.41
N TRP A 16 6.17 -5.06 -0.47
CA TRP A 16 6.51 -4.60 -1.82
C TRP A 16 5.28 -4.23 -2.62
N GLY A 17 4.21 -5.04 -2.55
CA GLY A 17 2.92 -4.75 -3.18
C GLY A 17 2.31 -3.45 -2.67
N VAL A 18 2.26 -3.26 -1.34
CA VAL A 18 1.78 -2.02 -0.71
C VAL A 18 2.54 -0.81 -1.24
N PHE A 19 3.88 -0.84 -1.19
CA PHE A 19 4.69 0.27 -1.68
C PHE A 19 4.54 0.49 -3.19
N ALA A 20 4.48 -0.56 -3.99
CA ALA A 20 4.32 -0.45 -5.44
C ALA A 20 3.03 0.28 -5.80
N PHE A 21 1.89 -0.12 -5.20
CA PHE A 21 0.61 0.55 -5.46
C PHE A 21 0.57 1.99 -4.93
N MET A 22 1.18 2.25 -3.77
CA MET A 22 1.33 3.63 -3.25
C MET A 22 2.13 4.52 -4.20
N ILE A 23 3.27 4.03 -4.69
CA ILE A 23 4.14 4.77 -5.61
C ILE A 23 3.47 4.97 -6.97
N LEU A 24 2.77 3.96 -7.48
CA LEU A 24 2.04 4.07 -8.75
C LEU A 24 0.95 5.14 -8.66
N ASP A 25 0.14 5.14 -7.60
CA ASP A 25 -0.89 6.16 -7.41
C ASP A 25 -0.27 7.56 -7.28
N PHE A 26 0.82 7.68 -6.51
CA PHE A 26 1.59 8.92 -6.39
C PHE A 26 2.10 9.40 -7.75
N ALA A 27 2.74 8.53 -8.54
CA ALA A 27 3.26 8.88 -9.85
C ALA A 27 2.16 9.36 -10.80
N VAL A 28 0.99 8.71 -10.79
CA VAL A 28 -0.17 9.11 -11.60
C VAL A 28 -0.71 10.48 -11.16
N ALA A 29 -0.87 10.69 -9.85
CA ALA A 29 -1.35 11.96 -9.31
C ALA A 29 -0.36 13.11 -9.59
N PHE A 30 0.92 12.85 -9.35
CA PHE A 30 2.00 13.81 -9.55
C PHE A 30 2.15 14.18 -11.03
N ALA A 31 2.18 13.21 -11.95
CA ALA A 31 2.29 13.48 -13.37
C ALA A 31 1.14 14.36 -13.88
N ARG A 32 -0.11 14.10 -13.45
CA ARG A 32 -1.24 14.96 -13.82
C ARG A 32 -1.09 16.38 -13.29
N SER A 33 -0.75 16.53 -12.00
CA SER A 33 -0.57 17.82 -11.35
C SER A 33 0.57 18.64 -11.96
N PHE A 34 1.66 17.97 -12.33
CA PHE A 34 2.81 18.58 -12.98
C PHE A 34 2.45 19.11 -14.38
N TRP A 35 1.74 18.31 -15.18
CA TRP A 35 1.28 18.76 -16.50
C TRP A 35 0.20 19.84 -16.45
N SER A 36 -0.61 19.90 -15.38
CA SER A 36 -1.58 21.00 -15.17
C SER A 36 -0.97 22.27 -14.57
N GLY A 37 0.33 22.28 -14.25
CA GLY A 37 1.02 23.44 -13.68
C GLY A 37 0.64 23.76 -12.23
N SER A 38 -0.05 22.85 -11.54
CA SER A 38 -0.44 23.01 -10.13
C SER A 38 0.50 22.22 -9.24
N PHE A 39 1.40 22.91 -8.53
CA PHE A 39 2.14 22.29 -7.43
C PHE A 39 1.30 22.36 -6.16
N ASP A 40 0.51 21.32 -5.93
CA ASP A 40 -0.29 21.18 -4.71
C ASP A 40 0.39 20.26 -3.69
N THR A 41 -0.05 20.34 -2.44
CA THR A 41 0.43 19.59 -1.26
C THR A 41 0.06 18.10 -1.27
N THR A 42 -0.23 17.54 -2.45
CA THR A 42 -0.63 16.13 -2.67
C THR A 42 0.33 15.13 -2.01
N PHE A 43 1.62 15.47 -1.91
CA PHE A 43 2.64 14.67 -1.21
C PHE A 43 2.31 14.43 0.29
N LEU A 44 1.71 15.40 0.99
CA LEU A 44 1.37 15.25 2.41
C LEU A 44 0.36 14.13 2.65
N GLY A 45 -0.56 13.91 1.71
CA GLY A 45 -1.51 12.79 1.76
C GLY A 45 -0.79 11.44 1.73
N TYR A 46 0.22 11.28 0.88
CA TYR A 46 1.01 10.04 0.82
C TYR A 46 1.88 9.85 2.06
N LEU A 47 2.49 10.92 2.58
CA LEU A 47 3.25 10.84 3.83
C LEU A 47 2.36 10.40 5.00
N LYS A 48 1.16 10.96 5.09
CA LYS A 48 0.14 10.53 6.05
C LYS A 48 -0.19 9.05 5.83
N ASP A 49 -0.47 8.62 4.61
CA ASP A 49 -0.82 7.23 4.33
C ASP A 49 0.33 6.25 4.68
N ILE A 50 1.59 6.64 4.52
CA ILE A 50 2.74 5.84 5.03
C ILE A 50 2.65 5.68 6.55
N LEU A 51 2.39 6.76 7.28
CA LEU A 51 2.27 6.73 8.74
C LEU A 51 1.05 5.93 9.21
N PHE A 52 -0.07 5.96 8.48
CA PHE A 52 -1.31 5.32 8.91
C PHE A 52 -1.53 3.91 8.33
N TYR A 53 -0.79 3.50 7.31
CA TYR A 53 -0.92 2.17 6.71
C TYR A 53 0.36 1.34 6.87
N VAL A 54 1.52 1.88 6.52
CA VAL A 54 2.79 1.12 6.53
C VAL A 54 3.31 0.93 7.95
N VAL A 55 3.25 1.97 8.80
CA VAL A 55 3.73 1.85 10.18
C VAL A 55 2.90 0.84 10.98
N PRO A 56 1.55 0.84 10.94
CA PRO A 56 0.75 -0.18 11.61
C PRO A 56 1.03 -1.60 11.09
N LEU A 57 1.26 -1.78 9.78
CA LEU A 57 1.63 -3.09 9.23
C LEU A 57 2.98 -3.57 9.78
N ASN A 58 3.97 -2.69 9.89
CA ASN A 58 5.25 -3.02 10.50
C ASN A 58 5.14 -3.29 12.00
N LEU A 59 4.23 -2.60 12.71
CA LEU A 59 3.95 -2.87 14.12
C LEU A 59 3.36 -4.27 14.32
N ILE A 60 2.38 -4.66 13.49
CA ILE A 60 1.83 -6.03 13.54
C ILE A 60 2.94 -7.05 13.30
N LEU A 61 3.81 -6.80 12.31
CA LEU A 61 4.89 -7.70 11.98
C LEU A 61 5.96 -7.79 13.08
N SER A 62 6.27 -6.69 13.77
CA SER A 62 7.26 -6.71 14.87
C SER A 62 6.77 -7.46 16.10
N MET A 63 5.44 -7.57 16.26
CA MET A 63 4.80 -8.29 17.35
C MET A 63 4.60 -9.79 17.06
N THR A 64 4.94 -10.32 15.89
CA THR A 64 4.71 -11.74 15.57
C THR A 64 5.46 -12.71 16.49
N SER A 65 6.55 -12.26 17.12
CA SER A 65 7.33 -13.06 18.08
C SER A 65 6.58 -13.36 19.38
N ILE A 66 5.58 -12.55 19.75
CA ILE A 66 4.76 -12.73 20.96
C ILE A 66 3.40 -13.35 20.67
N ASP A 67 3.10 -13.71 19.41
CA ASP A 67 1.85 -14.38 19.03
C ASP A 67 1.88 -15.87 19.46
N PRO A 68 1.09 -16.29 20.46
CA PRO A 68 1.07 -17.68 20.92
C PRO A 68 0.46 -18.64 19.89
N THR A 69 -0.28 -18.12 18.91
CA THR A 69 -0.88 -18.92 17.84
C THR A 69 0.05 -19.07 16.64
N HIS A 70 1.10 -18.24 16.54
CA HIS A 70 2.02 -18.13 15.41
C HIS A 70 1.42 -17.73 14.05
N TYR A 71 0.08 -17.56 13.95
CA TYR A 71 -0.58 -17.26 12.67
C TYR A 71 -1.50 -16.04 12.73
N THR A 72 -2.02 -15.65 13.90
CA THR A 72 -3.04 -14.60 14.01
C THR A 72 -2.52 -13.25 13.51
N LEU A 73 -1.33 -12.84 13.97
CA LEU A 73 -0.74 -11.56 13.54
C LEU A 73 -0.29 -11.58 12.09
N ILE A 74 0.17 -12.73 11.59
CA ILE A 74 0.53 -12.91 10.18
C ILE A 74 -0.71 -12.78 9.28
N VAL A 75 -1.82 -13.39 9.66
CA VAL A 75 -3.10 -13.26 8.92
C VAL A 75 -3.59 -11.81 8.93
N LEU A 76 -3.53 -11.15 10.09
CA LEU A 76 -3.91 -9.73 10.20
C LEU A 76 -3.01 -8.85 9.31
N TYR A 77 -1.71 -9.14 9.26
CA TYR A 77 -0.77 -8.46 8.38
C TYR A 77 -1.16 -8.61 6.89
N PHE A 78 -1.49 -9.83 6.44
CA PHE A 78 -1.90 -10.06 5.06
C PHE A 78 -3.23 -9.37 4.72
N ILE A 79 -4.22 -9.44 5.62
CA ILE A 79 -5.51 -8.74 5.44
C ILE A 79 -5.28 -7.23 5.34
N GLY A 80 -4.46 -6.67 6.23
CA GLY A 80 -4.12 -5.24 6.21
C GLY A 80 -3.39 -4.84 4.93
N GLY A 81 -2.36 -5.60 4.54
CA GLY A 81 -1.60 -5.34 3.32
C GLY A 81 -2.47 -5.43 2.06
N ALA A 82 -3.29 -6.46 1.94
CA ALA A 82 -4.25 -6.62 0.84
C ALA A 82 -5.26 -5.46 0.79
N SER A 83 -5.75 -5.00 1.96
CA SER A 83 -6.68 -3.87 2.04
C SER A 83 -6.05 -2.58 1.50
N VAL A 84 -4.78 -2.32 1.84
CA VAL A 84 -4.06 -1.14 1.33
C VAL A 84 -3.82 -1.24 -0.18
N ILE A 85 -3.43 -2.42 -0.67
CA ILE A 85 -3.27 -2.68 -2.12
C ILE A 85 -4.58 -2.41 -2.86
N VAL A 86 -5.70 -2.96 -2.38
CA VAL A 86 -7.02 -2.77 -3.00
C VAL A 86 -7.43 -1.29 -2.96
N LYS A 87 -7.19 -0.58 -1.85
CA LYS A 87 -7.45 0.86 -1.72
C LYS A 87 -6.74 1.65 -2.81
N TYR A 88 -5.44 1.45 -2.98
CA TYR A 88 -4.67 2.17 -3.99
C TYR A 88 -4.99 1.74 -5.41
N ALA A 89 -5.26 0.46 -5.66
CA ALA A 89 -5.76 0.00 -6.96
C ALA A 89 -7.06 0.72 -7.33
N ALA A 90 -8.00 0.83 -6.38
CA ALA A 90 -9.26 1.54 -6.59
C ALA A 90 -9.04 3.05 -6.83
N ASP A 91 -8.13 3.68 -6.10
CA ASP A 91 -7.80 5.11 -6.29
C ASP A 91 -7.19 5.36 -7.67
N ILE A 92 -6.27 4.51 -8.13
CA ILE A 92 -5.72 4.54 -9.49
C ILE A 92 -6.84 4.43 -10.53
N VAL A 93 -7.72 3.43 -10.39
CA VAL A 93 -8.86 3.23 -11.33
C VAL A 93 -9.80 4.44 -11.35
N LYS A 94 -10.13 5.00 -10.18
CA LYS A 94 -10.97 6.21 -10.08
C LYS A 94 -10.34 7.38 -10.82
N ARG A 95 -9.02 7.54 -10.77
CA ARG A 95 -8.33 8.59 -11.52
C ARG A 95 -8.50 8.40 -13.03
N PHE A 96 -8.53 7.18 -13.56
CA PHE A 96 -8.71 6.94 -14.99
C PHE A 96 -10.16 7.03 -15.47
N ARG A 97 -11.15 6.88 -14.59
CA ARG A 97 -12.55 7.14 -14.94
C ARG A 97 -12.77 8.65 -15.08
N VAL A 98 -12.90 9.11 -16.33
CA VAL A 98 -13.38 10.46 -16.66
C VAL A 98 -14.77 10.67 -16.03
N PRO A 99 -15.06 11.80 -15.35
CA PRO A 99 -16.41 12.09 -14.89
C PRO A 99 -17.37 12.07 -16.08
N GLN A 100 -18.41 11.24 -16.03
CA GLN A 100 -19.53 11.37 -16.96
C GLN A 100 -20.18 12.72 -16.63
N THR A 101 -20.03 13.71 -17.52
CA THR A 101 -20.82 14.93 -17.49
C THR A 101 -22.22 14.55 -17.96
N ASP A 102 -23.15 14.41 -17.01
CA ASP A 102 -24.60 14.48 -17.29
C ASP A 102 -25.02 15.93 -17.49
#